data_AF-A0A445CDK6-F1
#
_entry.id   AF-A0A445CDK6-F1
#
_cell.length_a   1.000
_cell.length_b   1.000
_cell.length_c   1.000
_cell.angle_alpha   90.00
_cell.angle_beta   90.00
_cell.angle_gamma   90.00
#
_symmetry.space_group_name_H-M   'P 1'
#
loop_
_entity.id
_entity.type
_entity.pdbx_description
1 polymer ?
#
loop_
_entity_poly.entity_id
_entity_poly.type
_entity_poly.pdbx_seq_one_letter_code
_entity_poly.pdbx_strand_id
1 'polypeptide(L)'
;MNSIEFPLLDRTTQNSVISTTLNDLLNWSRLSSLWLLLYGTSCCFIEFASLIGSRFDFDRYGLVPRSSPRQADLILIAGTATMKIAPSLVRLLMSG
;
A
#
# COMPACT_ATOMS: atom_id res chain seq x y z
N MET A 1 28.91 -10.82 -5.87
CA MET A 1 28.01 -10.35 -6.93
C MET A 1 26.74 -11.18 -6.83
N ASN A 2 25.59 -10.56 -6.51
CA ASN A 2 24.33 -11.29 -6.41
C ASN A 2 23.87 -11.65 -7.82
N SER A 3 23.91 -12.95 -8.17
CA SER A 3 23.36 -13.47 -9.40
C SER A 3 21.84 -13.44 -9.33
N ILE A 4 21.21 -12.69 -10.24
CA ILE A 4 19.76 -12.69 -10.42
C ILE A 4 19.39 -14.03 -11.04
N GLU A 5 18.70 -14.88 -10.28
CA GLU A 5 18.17 -16.14 -10.76
C GLU A 5 16.90 -15.85 -11.57
N PHE A 6 16.96 -16.05 -12.88
CA PHE A 6 15.81 -15.85 -13.77
C PHE A 6 14.83 -17.00 -13.55
N PRO A 7 13.60 -16.73 -13.08
CA PRO A 7 12.63 -17.80 -12.88
C PRO A 7 12.18 -18.36 -14.23
N LEU A 8 12.57 -19.61 -14.53
CA LEU A 8 12.11 -20.37 -15.70
C LEU A 8 10.69 -20.93 -15.51
N LEU A 9 9.77 -20.10 -15.02
CA LEU A 9 8.35 -20.42 -14.98
C LEU A 9 7.66 -19.66 -16.10
N ASP A 10 7.57 -20.27 -17.28
CA ASP A 10 6.75 -19.78 -18.38
C ASP A 10 5.27 -19.97 -17.97
N ARG A 11 4.75 -19.00 -17.21
CA ARG A 11 3.36 -18.97 -16.79
C ARG A 11 2.53 -18.61 -18.02
N THR A 12 2.22 -19.61 -18.84
CA THR A 12 1.24 -19.50 -19.93
C THR A 12 -0.13 -19.23 -19.34
N THR A 13 -0.38 -17.97 -18.99
CA THR A 13 -1.67 -17.51 -18.49
C THR A 13 -2.60 -17.51 -19.69
N GLN A 14 -3.50 -18.50 -19.76
CA GLN A 14 -4.51 -18.62 -20.81
C GLN A 14 -5.52 -17.48 -20.63
N ASN A 15 -5.15 -16.28 -21.08
CA ASN A 15 -5.95 -15.07 -20.93
C ASN A 15 -7.10 -15.08 -21.94
N SER A 16 -8.27 -15.58 -21.53
CA SER A 16 -9.49 -15.24 -22.25
C SER A 16 -9.74 -13.72 -22.12
N VAL A 17 -10.25 -13.08 -23.18
CA VAL A 17 -10.56 -11.64 -23.17
C VAL A 17 -11.47 -11.29 -21.98
N ILE A 18 -12.39 -12.19 -21.64
CA ILE A 18 -13.30 -12.08 -20.49
C ILE A 18 -12.55 -12.17 -19.15
N SER A 19 -11.57 -13.07 -19.01
CA SER A 19 -10.77 -13.13 -17.77
C SER A 19 -9.91 -11.89 -17.59
N THR A 20 -9.46 -11.27 -18.68
CA THR A 20 -8.61 -10.07 -18.62
C THR A 20 -9.43 -8.86 -18.18
N THR A 21 -10.60 -8.65 -18.77
CA THR A 21 -11.50 -7.54 -18.39
C THR A 21 -12.00 -7.66 -16.95
N LEU A 22 -12.25 -8.87 -16.45
CA LEU A 22 -12.57 -9.11 -15.05
C LEU A 22 -11.40 -8.80 -14.12
N ASN A 23 -10.17 -9.20 -14.49
CA ASN A 23 -8.98 -8.84 -13.73
C ASN A 23 -8.76 -7.33 -13.70
N ASP A 24 -8.99 -6.63 -14.82
CA ASP A 24 -8.86 -5.18 -14.89
C ASP A 24 -9.87 -4.48 -13.98
N LEU A 25 -11.13 -4.96 -13.94
CA LEU A 25 -12.16 -4.43 -13.05
C LEU A 25 -11.81 -4.66 -11.57
N LEU A 26 -11.30 -5.84 -11.22
CA LEU A 26 -10.87 -6.16 -9.86
C LEU A 26 -9.66 -5.33 -9.42
N ASN A 27 -8.71 -5.11 -10.33
CA ASN A 27 -7.56 -4.25 -10.05
C ASN A 27 -8.00 -2.79 -9.89
N TRP A 28 -8.91 -2.32 -10.75
CA TRP A 28 -9.47 -0.98 -10.64
C TRP A 28 -10.21 -0.76 -9.32
N SER A 29 -11.02 -1.73 -8.86
CA SER A 29 -11.75 -1.59 -7.60
C SER A 29 -10.80 -1.51 -6.41
N ARG A 30 -9.77 -2.36 -6.35
CA ARG A 30 -8.75 -2.33 -5.29
C ARG A 30 -7.96 -1.03 -5.27
N LEU A 31 -7.61 -0.50 -6.44
CA LEU A 31 -6.89 0.76 -6.56
C LEU A 31 -7.74 1.98 -6.19
N SER A 32 -9.06 1.90 -6.40
CA SER A 32 -9.98 3.02 -6.18
C SER A 32 -10.48 3.14 -4.73
N SER A 33 -10.18 2.18 -3.85
CA SER A 33 -10.67 2.17 -2.46
C SER A 33 -9.58 1.71 -1.48
N LEU A 34 -8.42 2.35 -1.52
CA LEU A 34 -7.27 1.97 -0.70
C LEU A 34 -7.42 2.53 0.73
N TRP A 35 -7.39 1.65 1.74
CA TRP A 35 -7.47 2.10 3.12
C TRP A 35 -6.05 2.24 3.68
N LEU A 36 -5.68 3.47 4.03
CA LEU A 36 -4.33 3.78 4.48
C LEU A 36 -4.19 3.62 5.98
N LEU A 37 -3.11 2.99 6.43
CA LEU A 37 -2.72 3.04 7.83
C LEU A 37 -2.10 4.41 8.15
N LEU A 38 -2.69 5.11 9.11
CA LEU A 38 -2.17 6.37 9.63
C LEU A 38 -0.89 6.10 10.44
N TYR A 39 0.25 6.09 9.77
CA TYR A 39 1.55 5.79 10.36
C TYR A 39 2.59 6.86 10.01
N GLY A 40 3.31 7.37 11.01
CA GLY A 40 4.35 8.37 10.82
C GLY A 40 5.39 8.34 11.94
N THR A 41 6.65 8.50 11.57
CA THR A 41 7.78 8.37 12.52
C THR A 41 8.64 9.62 12.62
N SER A 42 8.61 10.51 11.63
CA SER A 42 9.40 11.74 11.63
C SER A 42 8.68 12.87 10.89
N CYS A 43 9.44 13.86 10.38
CA CYS A 43 8.93 15.06 9.73
C CYS A 43 8.02 14.79 8.53
N CYS A 44 8.20 13.71 7.77
CA CYS A 44 7.33 13.40 6.64
C CYS A 44 5.86 13.15 7.06
N PHE A 45 5.59 12.91 8.34
CA PHE A 45 4.22 12.78 8.83
C PHE A 45 3.42 14.08 8.74
N ILE A 46 4.03 15.26 8.92
CA ILE A 46 3.29 16.52 8.81
C ILE A 46 2.90 16.83 7.36
N GLU A 47 3.73 16.40 6.41
CA GLU A 47 3.43 16.48 4.98
C GLU A 47 2.25 15.56 4.66
N PHE A 48 2.28 14.33 5.19
CA PHE A 48 1.17 13.39 5.07
C PHE A 48 -0.13 13.90 5.74
N ALA A 49 -0.04 14.51 6.92
CA ALA A 49 -1.19 15.11 7.58
C ALA A 49 -1.78 16.29 6.78
N SER A 50 -0.92 17.06 6.08
CA SER A 50 -1.39 18.12 5.19
C SER A 50 -2.16 17.58 3.98
N LEU A 51 -1.82 16.37 3.49
CA LEU A 51 -2.54 15.71 2.42
C LEU A 51 -3.97 15.34 2.81
N ILE A 52 -4.18 14.94 4.07
CA ILE A 52 -5.50 14.64 4.64
C ILE A 52 -6.35 15.92 4.79
N GLY A 53 -5.71 17.09 4.86
CA GLY A 53 -6.39 18.37 4.97
C GLY A 53 -7.15 18.77 3.70
N SER A 54 -8.03 19.76 3.84
CA SER A 54 -8.90 20.28 2.77
C SER A 54 -8.17 20.83 1.55
N ARG A 55 -6.89 21.17 1.68
CA ARG A 55 -6.07 21.73 0.60
C ARG A 55 -5.77 20.71 -0.50
N PHE A 56 -5.53 19.46 -0.13
CA PHE A 56 -5.15 18.39 -1.06
C PHE A 56 -6.18 17.26 -1.10
N ASP A 57 -7.00 17.12 -0.05
CA ASP A 57 -8.14 16.22 0.06
C ASP A 57 -7.86 14.80 -0.45
N PHE A 58 -7.08 14.07 0.35
CA PHE A 58 -6.65 12.71 0.04
C PHE A 58 -7.82 11.72 -0.19
N ASP A 59 -8.97 11.97 0.44
CA ASP A 59 -10.16 11.13 0.33
C ASP A 59 -10.73 11.09 -1.10
N ARG A 60 -10.47 12.12 -1.91
CA ARG A 60 -10.93 12.22 -3.30
C ARG A 60 -10.39 11.10 -4.21
N TYR A 61 -9.26 10.51 -3.84
CA TYR A 61 -8.67 9.38 -4.55
C TYR A 61 -9.12 8.01 -3.98
N GLY A 62 -10.12 8.02 -3.09
CA GLY A 62 -10.61 6.82 -2.42
C GLY A 62 -9.69 6.32 -1.31
N LEU A 63 -8.87 7.23 -0.77
CA LEU A 63 -7.89 6.92 0.24
C LEU A 63 -8.34 7.38 1.64
N VAL A 64 -8.81 6.42 2.43
CA VAL A 64 -9.34 6.71 3.77
C VAL A 64 -8.31 6.33 4.83
N PRO A 65 -7.83 7.27 5.66
CA PRO A 65 -6.90 6.96 6.74
C PRO A 65 -7.61 6.20 7.87
N ARG A 66 -6.99 5.11 8.33
CA ARG A 66 -7.42 4.25 9.43
C ARG A 66 -6.31 4.13 10.47
N SER A 67 -6.70 4.08 11.73
CA SER A 67 -5.78 3.91 12.87
C SER A 67 -5.46 2.44 13.17
N SER A 68 -6.26 1.51 12.65
CA SER A 68 -6.11 0.08 12.89
C SER A 68 -5.43 -0.62 11.70
N PRO A 69 -4.35 -1.38 11.92
CA PRO A 69 -3.68 -2.11 10.84
C PRO A 69 -4.54 -3.23 10.24
N ARG A 70 -5.53 -3.76 10.98
CA ARG A 70 -6.46 -4.80 10.47
C ARG A 70 -7.52 -4.25 9.53
N GLN A 71 -7.68 -2.93 9.49
CA GLN A 71 -8.65 -2.26 8.62
C GLN A 71 -7.96 -1.61 7.41
N ALA A 72 -6.64 -1.51 7.42
CA ALA A 72 -5.89 -0.84 6.36
C ALA A 72 -5.25 -1.87 5.43
N ASP A 73 -5.32 -1.60 4.13
CA ASP A 73 -4.73 -2.45 3.08
C ASP A 73 -3.38 -1.91 2.60
N LEU A 74 -3.07 -0.64 2.91
CA LEU A 74 -1.85 0.04 2.50
C LEU A 74 -1.22 0.76 3.69
N ILE A 75 0.10 0.63 3.86
CA ILE A 75 0.87 1.36 4.88
C ILE A 75 1.84 2.33 4.20
N LEU A 76 1.76 3.61 4.58
CA LEU A 76 2.72 4.62 4.16
C LEU A 76 3.74 4.86 5.27
N ILE A 77 5.01 4.61 4.99
CA ILE A 77 6.10 4.85 5.96
C ILE A 77 6.53 6.31 5.82
N ALA A 78 5.77 7.21 6.47
CA ALA A 78 6.03 8.64 6.47
C ALA A 78 7.09 9.00 7.52
N GLY A 79 8.35 8.70 7.21
CA GLY A 79 9.49 9.15 7.99
C GLY A 79 10.63 8.14 8.10
N THR A 80 11.60 8.44 8.96
CA THR A 80 12.78 7.60 9.16
C THR A 80 12.44 6.34 9.95
N ALA A 81 12.79 5.17 9.42
CA ALA A 81 12.69 3.90 10.12
C ALA A 81 14.04 3.59 10.81
N THR A 82 14.08 3.73 12.13
CA THR A 82 15.28 3.40 12.93
C THR A 82 15.30 1.91 13.30
N MET A 83 16.48 1.39 13.67
CA MET A 83 16.63 -0.01 14.09
C MET A 83 15.69 -0.41 15.24
N LYS A 84 15.34 0.54 16.11
CA LYS A 84 14.38 0.33 17.21
C LYS A 84 12.95 0.14 16.70
N ILE A 85 12.58 0.84 15.62
CA ILE A 85 11.23 0.83 15.05
C ILE A 85 11.04 -0.32 14.05
N ALA A 86 12.11 -0.78 13.40
CA ALA A 86 12.10 -1.86 12.42
C ALA A 86 11.27 -3.10 12.82
N PRO A 87 11.44 -3.72 14.01
CA PRO A 87 10.63 -4.89 14.39
C PRO A 87 9.15 -4.56 14.57
N SER A 88 8.82 -3.36 15.07
CA SER A 88 7.44 -2.91 15.21
C SER A 88 6.77 -2.66 13.85
N LEU A 89 7.52 -2.13 12.88
CA LEU A 89 7.04 -1.91 11.52
C LEU A 89 6.71 -3.23 10.81
N VAL A 90 7.59 -4.23 10.93
CA VAL A 90 7.35 -5.58 10.39
C VAL A 90 6.10 -6.19 11.03
N ARG A 91 5.91 -6.01 12.35
CA ARG A 91 4.71 -6.47 13.04
C ARG A 91 3.44 -5.80 12.55
N LEU A 92 3.46 -4.50 12.26
CA LEU A 92 2.30 -3.79 11.69
C LEU A 92 1.95 -4.33 10.31
N LEU A 93 2.97 -4.51 9.45
CA LEU A 93 2.81 -5.11 8.11
C LEU A 93 2.23 -6.53 8.16
N MET A 94 2.65 -7.35 9.14
CA MET A 94 2.20 -8.73 9.30
C MET A 94 0.85 -8.87 10.04
N SER A 95 0.26 -7.77 10.53
CA SER A 95 -0.96 -7.81 11.36
C SER A 95 -2.27 -7.63 10.60
N GLY A 96 -2.21 -7.51 9.27
CA GLY A 96 -3.35 -7.50 8.34
C GLY A 96 -3.85 -8.89 8.00
#